data_AF-V9KT84-F1
#
_entry.id   AF-V9KT84-F1
#
_cell.length_a   1.000
_cell.length_b   1.000
_cell.length_c   1.000
_cell.angle_alpha   90.00
_cell.angle_beta   90.00
_cell.angle_gamma   90.00
#
_symmetry.space_group_name_H-M   'P 1'
#
loop_
_entity.id
_entity.type
_entity.pdbx_description
1 polymer ?
#
loop_
_entity_poly.entity_id
_entity_poly.type
_entity_poly.pdbx_seq_one_letter_code
_entity_poly.pdbx_strand_id
1 'polypeptide(L)'
;KGYGCFSGFLVSMLVSYLLSRRKLNKMMSCCQVLRNCLQFLAATDLTQNGINFSLTSDVSAPSLADFHQAFEVVFVDPSGFVNLCADMTANKYKEVQHEAKRSLEIIDDKTMDGFEALLLTPKPLLRTFDHVFHLSSPVKLQGGCQKLKLLNELIDRGGNYVAAIMPHLLSLLSRGLGQRTHLLAHALPQMHEWPITAEPPKHKDIGHLSFGLLLNPEFSTNILEKGPQADSPEAAEFRNFWGERSELRRFQDGSICEAVLWKGDNACDRRLIPEQIIAHLLQLHADLPASSLCYVGGLLDSVIKMGKEPAGSGEEENVRVVKSYDDLSRKLWNLNGLPLTITSVQGTHPVFRYTDVFPALPIKPDISFYVKDKKSNCLLPSVDKPCPAYVPALKVICHMEGSGKWPQEKDALKRIKAAFHIRLSELLHQQHHLTCQPSVTHLDVYKDGYVFRVQVAYHREPVVLKEIRTPEGLLKSQDTKESLQLELETIHLPYLTSTLHGLQQQHSAYSGTCRLAKRWISAQLLSDDIGEESIDLLSAHLFLQ
;
A
#
# COMPACT_ATOMS: atom_id res chain seq x y z
N LYS A 1 14.25 3.84 26.94
CA LYS A 1 15.56 4.45 27.24
C LYS A 1 15.91 5.33 26.05
N GLY A 2 16.02 6.65 26.23
CA GLY A 2 16.32 7.59 25.15
C GLY A 2 15.90 9.01 25.50
N TYR A 3 16.58 9.99 24.92
CA TYR A 3 16.25 11.40 25.01
C TYR A 3 14.85 11.66 24.44
N GLY A 4 13.99 12.42 25.15
CA GLY A 4 12.64 12.76 24.70
C GLY A 4 11.62 11.61 24.62
N CYS A 5 11.89 10.44 25.22
CA CYS A 5 11.02 9.26 25.11
C CYS A 5 9.85 9.26 26.12
N PHE A 6 8.71 8.66 25.73
CA PHE A 6 7.59 8.40 26.64
C PHE A 6 7.87 7.14 27.47
N SER A 7 8.54 7.33 28.61
CA SER A 7 9.06 6.24 29.44
C SER A 7 8.06 5.70 30.46
N GLY A 8 8.38 4.56 31.10
CA GLY A 8 7.59 4.02 32.21
C GLY A 8 7.47 4.97 33.42
N PHE A 9 8.41 5.90 33.57
CA PHE A 9 8.28 6.98 34.56
C PHE A 9 7.14 7.93 34.18
N LEU A 10 7.07 8.39 32.92
CA LEU A 10 5.99 9.26 32.46
C LEU A 10 4.62 8.57 32.52
N VAL A 11 4.57 7.27 32.22
CA VAL A 11 3.35 6.45 32.41
C VAL A 11 2.94 6.45 33.89
N SER A 12 3.86 6.22 34.81
CA SER A 12 3.57 6.25 36.26
C SER A 12 3.09 7.62 36.74
N MET A 13 3.70 8.69 36.23
CA MET A 13 3.27 10.07 36.52
C MET A 13 1.86 10.34 35.96
N LEU A 14 1.57 9.84 34.76
CA LEU A 14 0.24 9.95 34.15
C LEU A 14 -0.82 9.22 34.98
N VAL A 15 -0.55 7.98 35.39
CA VAL A 15 -1.45 7.20 36.28
C VAL A 15 -1.70 7.98 37.57
N SER A 16 -0.66 8.53 38.17
CA SER A 16 -0.75 9.33 39.41
C SER A 16 -1.59 10.60 39.22
N TYR A 17 -1.38 11.29 38.10
CA TYR A 17 -2.18 12.45 37.70
C TYR A 17 -3.66 12.07 37.55
N LEU A 18 -3.97 11.00 36.80
CA LEU A 18 -5.34 10.57 36.58
C LEU A 18 -6.04 10.11 37.87
N LEU A 19 -5.29 9.48 38.80
CA LEU A 19 -5.79 9.14 40.13
C LEU A 19 -6.11 10.40 40.95
N SER A 20 -5.23 11.42 40.93
CA SER A 20 -5.46 12.70 41.63
C SER A 20 -6.67 13.45 41.10
N ARG A 21 -6.92 13.37 39.78
CA ARG A 21 -8.07 13.97 39.11
C ARG A 21 -9.33 13.10 39.20
N ARG A 22 -9.30 12.02 39.99
CA ARG A 22 -10.41 11.06 40.16
C ARG A 22 -10.92 10.46 38.85
N LYS A 23 -10.06 10.41 37.82
CA LYS A 23 -10.30 9.69 36.55
C LYS A 23 -9.99 8.20 36.70
N LEU A 24 -9.12 7.85 37.66
CA LEU A 24 -8.90 6.48 38.11
C LEU A 24 -9.38 6.31 39.55
N ASN A 25 -9.69 5.05 39.93
CA ASN A 25 -10.06 4.64 41.27
C ASN A 25 -9.07 3.57 41.77
N LYS A 26 -8.74 3.60 43.06
CA LYS A 26 -7.86 2.64 43.75
C LYS A 26 -8.36 1.18 43.68
N MET A 27 -9.66 0.98 43.44
CA MET A 27 -10.26 -0.35 43.29
C MET A 27 -10.16 -0.93 41.87
N MET A 28 -9.64 -0.15 40.90
CA MET A 28 -9.54 -0.61 39.51
C MET A 28 -8.46 -1.68 39.35
N SER A 29 -8.74 -2.69 38.52
CA SER A 29 -7.73 -3.67 38.13
C SER A 29 -6.66 -3.05 37.23
N CYS A 30 -5.51 -3.73 37.08
CA CYS A 30 -4.45 -3.28 36.19
C CYS A 30 -4.93 -3.10 34.74
N CYS A 31 -5.79 -4.00 34.23
CA CYS A 31 -6.37 -3.88 32.89
C CYS A 31 -7.27 -2.64 32.75
N GLN A 32 -8.07 -2.34 33.78
CA GLN A 32 -8.91 -1.14 33.78
C GLN A 32 -8.05 0.13 33.81
N VAL A 33 -6.99 0.15 34.63
CA VAL A 33 -6.04 1.27 34.69
C VAL A 33 -5.36 1.48 33.33
N LEU A 34 -4.83 0.41 32.73
CA LEU A 34 -4.19 0.46 31.40
C LEU A 34 -5.16 1.03 30.36
N ARG A 35 -6.37 0.47 30.26
CA ARG A 35 -7.38 0.92 29.30
C ARG A 35 -7.72 2.40 29.47
N ASN A 36 -7.90 2.87 30.70
CA ASN A 36 -8.21 4.29 30.96
C ASN A 36 -7.02 5.21 30.65
N CYS A 37 -5.78 4.76 30.88
CA CYS A 37 -4.60 5.51 30.47
C CYS A 37 -4.49 5.61 28.94
N LEU A 38 -4.73 4.51 28.23
CA LEU A 38 -4.76 4.51 26.76
C LEU A 38 -5.88 5.42 26.23
N GLN A 39 -7.08 5.37 26.81
CA GLN A 39 -8.19 6.27 26.47
C GLN A 39 -7.80 7.74 26.66
N PHE A 40 -7.13 8.06 27.76
CA PHE A 40 -6.66 9.41 28.00
C PHE A 40 -5.63 9.87 26.94
N LEU A 41 -4.63 9.04 26.64
CA LEU A 41 -3.60 9.34 25.65
C LEU A 41 -4.18 9.45 24.23
N ALA A 42 -5.15 8.61 23.89
CA ALA A 42 -5.84 8.62 22.60
C ALA A 42 -6.66 9.90 22.39
N ALA A 43 -7.31 10.41 23.44
CA ALA A 43 -8.25 11.53 23.35
C ALA A 43 -7.61 12.90 23.64
N THR A 44 -6.59 12.96 24.48
CA THR A 44 -5.99 14.22 24.95
C THR A 44 -4.79 14.57 24.09
N ASP A 45 -4.72 15.80 23.62
CA ASP A 45 -3.56 16.29 22.87
C ASP A 45 -2.68 17.19 23.72
N LEU A 46 -1.62 16.64 24.33
CA LEU A 46 -0.69 17.40 25.17
C LEU A 46 0.17 18.42 24.40
N THR A 47 0.12 18.43 23.06
CA THR A 47 0.77 19.47 22.25
C THR A 47 -0.03 20.77 22.16
N GLN A 48 -1.30 20.73 22.57
CA GLN A 48 -2.22 21.87 22.54
C GLN A 48 -2.79 22.12 23.94
N ASN A 49 -3.25 21.04 24.58
CA ASN A 49 -3.90 21.03 25.88
C ASN A 49 -3.01 20.31 26.90
N GLY A 50 -1.89 20.96 27.22
CA GLY A 50 -0.97 20.51 28.25
C GLY A 50 -1.66 20.27 29.59
N ILE A 51 -1.11 19.36 30.40
CA ILE A 51 -1.68 19.03 31.72
C ILE A 51 -0.81 19.56 32.84
N ASN A 52 -1.47 19.97 33.93
CA ASN A 52 -0.83 20.43 35.15
C ASN A 52 -1.17 19.49 36.31
N PHE A 53 -0.16 18.81 36.87
CA PHE A 53 -0.30 17.93 38.02
C PHE A 53 0.01 18.61 39.36
N SER A 54 0.28 19.92 39.37
CA SER A 54 0.60 20.63 40.60
C SER A 54 -0.41 20.34 41.71
N LEU A 55 0.13 19.94 42.86
CA LEU A 55 -0.64 19.65 44.08
C LEU A 55 -0.77 20.89 44.97
N THR A 56 -0.02 21.95 44.67
CA THR A 56 0.07 23.19 45.46
C THR A 56 -0.18 24.41 44.60
N SER A 57 -1.06 25.29 45.07
CA SER A 57 -1.37 26.56 44.39
C SER A 57 -0.30 27.62 44.72
N ASP A 58 0.91 27.45 44.22
CA ASP A 58 1.93 28.50 44.28
C ASP A 58 1.66 29.54 43.18
N VAL A 59 1.47 30.80 43.57
CA VAL A 59 1.18 31.91 42.65
C VAL A 59 2.39 32.24 41.76
N SER A 60 3.59 31.84 42.18
CA SER A 60 4.82 32.03 41.39
C SER A 60 5.06 30.95 40.33
N ALA A 61 4.25 29.88 40.33
CA ALA A 61 4.40 28.80 39.35
C ALA A 61 4.05 29.29 37.93
N PRO A 62 4.83 28.91 36.90
CA PRO A 62 4.51 29.25 35.52
C PRO A 62 3.15 28.69 35.09
N SER A 63 2.43 29.44 34.26
CA SER A 63 1.18 28.98 33.69
C SER A 63 1.42 27.91 32.61
N LEU A 64 0.38 27.16 32.26
CA LEU A 64 0.44 26.25 31.11
C LEU A 64 0.77 26.98 29.80
N ALA A 65 0.30 28.23 29.65
CA ALA A 65 0.62 29.05 28.48
C ALA A 65 2.11 29.38 28.41
N ASP A 66 2.74 29.67 29.56
CA ASP A 66 4.19 29.92 29.63
C ASP A 66 4.99 28.67 29.24
N PHE A 67 4.54 27.48 29.67
CA PHE A 67 5.17 26.22 29.24
C PHE A 67 5.01 25.97 27.74
N HIS A 68 3.83 26.22 27.16
CA HIS A 68 3.59 26.01 25.72
C HIS A 68 4.35 27.01 24.82
N GLN A 69 4.75 28.17 25.36
CA GLN A 69 5.65 29.08 24.63
C GLN A 69 7.06 28.49 24.46
N ALA A 70 7.48 27.60 25.36
CA ALA A 70 8.84 27.04 25.38
C ALA A 70 8.93 25.57 24.90
N PHE A 71 7.84 24.78 25.03
CA PHE A 71 7.87 23.34 24.80
C PHE A 71 6.73 22.86 23.91
N GLU A 72 7.02 21.90 23.04
CA GLU A 72 6.04 21.29 22.12
C GLU A 72 5.02 20.37 22.83
N VAL A 73 5.38 19.81 24.00
CA VAL A 73 4.55 18.89 24.77
C VAL A 73 4.63 19.28 26.25
N VAL A 74 3.48 19.47 26.89
CA VAL A 74 3.44 19.97 28.28
C VAL A 74 2.77 18.99 29.23
N PHE A 75 3.54 18.47 30.17
CA PHE A 75 3.08 17.74 31.35
C PHE A 75 3.83 18.24 32.58
N VAL A 76 3.21 19.17 33.31
CA VAL A 76 3.81 19.78 34.51
C VAL A 76 3.71 18.82 35.69
N ASP A 77 4.80 18.71 36.43
CA ASP A 77 4.97 17.85 37.61
C ASP A 77 4.16 18.33 38.84
N PRO A 78 4.17 17.57 39.95
CA PRO A 78 3.47 17.94 41.19
C PRO A 78 3.93 19.25 41.84
N SER A 79 5.18 19.70 41.60
CA SER A 79 5.66 20.99 42.12
C SER A 79 5.08 22.18 41.36
N GLY A 80 4.69 22.00 40.09
CA GLY A 80 4.21 23.07 39.22
C GLY A 80 5.31 23.78 38.43
N PHE A 81 6.59 23.43 38.62
CA PHE A 81 7.73 24.14 38.02
C PHE A 81 8.47 23.34 36.96
N VAL A 82 8.24 22.03 36.85
CA VAL A 82 8.99 21.17 35.93
C VAL A 82 8.07 20.57 34.87
N ASN A 83 8.38 20.79 33.59
CA ASN A 83 7.75 20.06 32.50
C ASN A 83 8.42 18.69 32.34
N LEU A 84 7.70 17.62 32.67
CA LEU A 84 8.18 16.24 32.54
C LEU A 84 8.41 15.82 31.08
N CYS A 85 7.80 16.53 30.12
CA CYS A 85 7.93 16.29 28.69
C CYS A 85 8.85 17.31 27.99
N ALA A 86 9.73 18.01 28.72
CA ALA A 86 10.56 19.10 28.17
C ALA A 86 11.36 18.72 26.90
N ASP A 87 11.87 17.48 26.83
CA ASP A 87 12.65 16.99 25.69
C ASP A 87 11.80 16.24 24.63
N MET A 88 10.49 16.10 24.85
CA MET A 88 9.62 15.32 23.98
C MET A 88 9.14 16.18 22.82
N THR A 89 9.35 15.69 21.60
CA THR A 89 8.84 16.36 20.41
C THR A 89 7.36 16.08 20.20
N ALA A 90 6.66 16.99 19.52
CA ALA A 90 5.27 16.83 19.14
C ALA A 90 5.07 15.51 18.37
N ASN A 91 5.94 15.21 17.41
CA ASN A 91 5.90 13.96 16.64
C ASN A 91 5.99 12.71 17.52
N LYS A 92 6.85 12.69 18.54
CA LYS A 92 6.94 11.55 19.47
C LYS A 92 5.65 11.40 20.27
N TYR A 93 5.05 12.49 20.74
CA TYR A 93 3.78 12.43 21.45
C TYR A 93 2.62 11.99 20.53
N LYS A 94 2.59 12.47 19.27
CA LYS A 94 1.61 12.01 18.27
C LYS A 94 1.74 10.53 17.95
N GLU A 95 2.96 10.00 17.93
CA GLU A 95 3.20 8.55 17.84
C GLU A 95 2.59 7.81 19.03
N VAL A 96 2.85 8.25 20.27
CA VAL A 96 2.24 7.65 21.48
C VAL A 96 0.70 7.71 21.42
N GLN A 97 0.14 8.84 21.00
CA GLN A 97 -1.30 9.02 20.84
C GLN A 97 -1.87 8.09 19.76
N HIS A 98 -1.17 7.93 18.63
CA HIS A 98 -1.56 7.00 17.57
C HIS A 98 -1.55 5.55 18.07
N GLU A 99 -0.47 5.13 18.72
CA GLU A 99 -0.36 3.78 19.31
C GLU A 99 -1.42 3.53 20.39
N ALA A 100 -1.77 4.55 21.18
CA ALA A 100 -2.84 4.43 22.18
C ALA A 100 -4.21 4.20 21.52
N LYS A 101 -4.50 4.88 20.40
CA LYS A 101 -5.73 4.65 19.61
C LYS A 101 -5.78 3.24 19.05
N ARG A 102 -4.71 2.80 18.36
CA ARG A 102 -4.62 1.44 17.80
C ARG A 102 -4.70 0.38 18.89
N SER A 103 -4.09 0.61 20.04
CA SER A 103 -4.17 -0.31 21.18
C SER A 103 -5.61 -0.50 21.67
N LEU A 104 -6.41 0.57 21.70
CA LEU A 104 -7.82 0.47 22.11
C LEU A 104 -8.65 -0.30 21.08
N GLU A 105 -8.42 -0.07 19.79
CA GLU A 105 -9.07 -0.81 18.70
C GLU A 105 -8.79 -2.31 18.85
N ILE A 106 -7.54 -2.70 19.11
CA ILE A 106 -7.15 -4.10 19.32
C ILE A 106 -7.78 -4.69 20.58
N ILE A 107 -7.87 -3.94 21.68
CA ILE A 107 -8.51 -4.43 22.92
C ILE A 107 -10.03 -4.60 22.72
N ASP A 108 -10.64 -3.79 21.85
CA ASP A 108 -12.08 -3.84 21.58
C ASP A 108 -12.47 -4.89 20.51
N ASP A 109 -11.50 -5.38 19.76
CA ASP A 109 -11.69 -6.48 18.82
C ASP A 109 -11.82 -7.83 19.55
N LYS A 110 -12.96 -8.51 19.33
CA LYS A 110 -13.25 -9.82 19.93
C LYS A 110 -12.68 -10.99 19.15
N THR A 111 -12.14 -10.75 17.95
CA THR A 111 -11.67 -11.77 17.02
C THR A 111 -10.16 -12.01 17.10
N MET A 112 -9.42 -11.08 17.71
CA MET A 112 -7.97 -11.13 17.84
C MET A 112 -7.51 -11.39 19.28
N ASP A 113 -6.34 -12.02 19.44
CA ASP A 113 -5.67 -12.08 20.74
C ASP A 113 -4.95 -10.74 21.01
N GLY A 114 -5.67 -9.82 21.65
CA GLY A 114 -5.14 -8.51 21.99
C GLY A 114 -3.95 -8.55 22.97
N PHE A 115 -3.80 -9.62 23.77
CA PHE A 115 -2.66 -9.73 24.68
C PHE A 115 -1.38 -10.03 23.90
N GLU A 116 -1.43 -11.01 23.00
CA GLU A 116 -0.29 -11.36 22.14
C GLU A 116 0.10 -10.19 21.24
N ALA A 117 -0.88 -9.57 20.59
CA ALA A 117 -0.66 -8.46 19.67
C ALA A 117 -0.02 -7.24 20.35
N LEU A 118 -0.45 -6.89 21.58
CA LEU A 118 0.02 -5.68 22.26
C LEU A 118 1.27 -5.87 23.09
N LEU A 119 1.45 -7.03 23.73
CA LEU A 119 2.46 -7.21 24.77
C LEU A 119 3.56 -8.21 24.38
N LEU A 120 3.29 -9.15 23.48
CA LEU A 120 4.25 -10.19 23.11
C LEU A 120 4.89 -9.98 21.74
N THR A 121 4.22 -9.24 20.85
CA THR A 121 4.67 -9.04 19.47
C THR A 121 5.68 -7.88 19.36
N PRO A 122 6.93 -8.14 18.94
CA PRO A 122 7.90 -7.09 18.72
C PRO A 122 7.48 -6.21 17.53
N LYS A 123 7.61 -4.89 17.71
CA LYS A 123 7.22 -3.89 16.72
C LYS A 123 8.44 -3.13 16.18
N PRO A 124 9.24 -3.71 15.27
CA PRO A 124 10.39 -3.03 14.69
C PRO A 124 9.94 -1.93 13.71
N LEU A 125 10.73 -0.87 13.60
CA LEU A 125 10.41 0.31 12.80
C LEU A 125 10.09 -0.04 11.33
N LEU A 126 10.89 -0.92 10.71
CA LEU A 126 10.70 -1.38 9.32
C LEU A 126 9.40 -2.15 9.06
N ARG A 127 8.74 -2.69 10.10
CA ARG A 127 7.44 -3.37 9.97
C ARG A 127 6.26 -2.52 10.44
N THR A 128 6.54 -1.31 10.94
CA THR A 128 5.54 -0.43 11.54
C THR A 128 5.07 0.67 10.60
N PHE A 129 5.97 1.13 9.74
CA PHE A 129 5.75 2.26 8.86
C PHE A 129 5.82 1.81 7.41
N ASP A 130 5.03 2.45 6.54
CA ASP A 130 5.01 2.12 5.11
C ASP A 130 6.36 2.40 4.48
N HIS A 131 6.90 3.60 4.76
CA HIS A 131 8.20 4.03 4.27
C HIS A 131 9.10 4.39 5.44
N VAL A 132 10.39 4.10 5.30
CA VAL A 132 11.41 4.36 6.32
C VAL A 132 12.59 5.04 5.68
N PHE A 133 13.21 5.98 6.38
CA PHE A 133 14.47 6.55 5.92
C PHE A 133 15.45 6.74 7.07
N HIS A 134 16.73 6.71 6.71
CA HIS A 134 17.83 6.85 7.63
C HIS A 134 18.73 8.02 7.22
N LEU A 135 19.20 8.77 8.21
CA LEU A 135 20.27 9.75 8.03
C LEU A 135 21.59 9.12 8.50
N SER A 136 22.42 8.69 7.54
CA SER A 136 23.59 7.83 7.76
C SER A 136 24.87 8.60 8.14
N SER A 137 24.82 9.92 8.26
CA SER A 137 25.99 10.75 8.62
C SER A 137 25.60 11.86 9.61
N PRO A 138 25.37 11.54 10.89
CA PRO A 138 24.92 12.52 11.87
C PRO A 138 25.86 13.72 12.01
N VAL A 139 27.15 13.58 11.74
CA VAL A 139 28.13 14.70 11.72
C VAL A 139 27.68 15.87 10.85
N LYS A 140 27.05 15.59 9.71
CA LYS A 140 26.60 16.64 8.80
C LYS A 140 25.49 17.52 9.37
N LEU A 141 24.79 17.04 10.41
CA LEU A 141 23.78 17.83 11.12
C LEU A 141 24.39 19.06 11.81
N GLN A 142 25.69 19.05 12.10
CA GLN A 142 26.37 20.24 12.63
C GLN A 142 26.31 21.42 11.64
N GLY A 143 26.48 21.16 10.34
CA GLY A 143 26.29 22.18 9.30
C GLY A 143 24.85 22.66 9.23
N GLY A 144 23.89 21.75 9.37
CA GLY A 144 22.47 22.09 9.49
C GLY A 144 22.15 23.00 10.68
N CYS A 145 22.75 22.76 11.85
CA CYS A 145 22.62 23.66 13.00
C CYS A 145 23.16 25.06 12.71
N GLN A 146 24.27 25.18 11.98
CA GLN A 146 24.83 26.48 11.61
C GLN A 146 23.90 27.22 10.64
N LYS A 147 23.39 26.52 9.62
CA LYS A 147 22.44 27.07 8.65
C LYS A 147 21.15 27.56 9.30
N LEU A 148 20.62 26.78 10.24
CA LEU A 148 19.42 27.12 11.01
C LEU A 148 19.71 28.07 12.18
N LYS A 149 20.96 28.50 12.38
CA LYS A 149 21.40 29.44 13.42
C LYS A 149 21.09 28.98 14.86
N LEU A 150 21.21 27.69 15.13
CA LEU A 150 20.81 27.04 16.39
C LEU A 150 21.85 27.12 17.52
N LEU A 151 22.56 28.25 17.65
CA LEU A 151 23.66 28.36 18.61
C LEU A 151 23.16 28.26 20.06
N ASN A 152 22.02 28.88 20.38
CA ASN A 152 21.47 28.88 21.73
C ASN A 152 21.03 27.47 22.13
N GLU A 153 20.32 26.78 21.24
CA GLU A 153 19.86 25.41 21.43
C GLU A 153 21.02 24.43 21.57
N LEU A 154 22.13 24.68 20.87
CA LEU A 154 23.36 23.91 21.04
C LEU A 154 23.96 24.12 22.44
N ILE A 155 23.98 25.35 22.95
CA ILE A 155 24.48 25.65 24.30
C ILE A 155 23.61 24.97 25.35
N ASP A 156 22.29 25.11 25.24
CA ASP A 156 21.31 24.54 26.17
C ASP A 156 21.39 23.00 26.23
N ARG A 157 21.80 22.37 25.12
CA ARG A 157 21.91 20.90 24.99
C ARG A 157 23.35 20.39 25.06
N GLY A 158 24.28 21.18 25.60
CA GLY A 158 25.66 20.76 25.85
C GLY A 158 26.42 20.37 24.58
N GLY A 159 26.12 20.98 23.44
CA GLY A 159 26.73 20.70 22.14
C GLY A 159 26.09 19.54 21.37
N ASN A 160 24.97 18.98 21.86
CA ASN A 160 24.26 17.91 21.17
C ASN A 160 23.47 18.44 19.95
N TYR A 161 24.16 18.50 18.81
CA TYR A 161 23.57 18.96 17.56
C TYR A 161 22.41 18.09 17.05
N VAL A 162 22.36 16.80 17.40
CA VAL A 162 21.22 15.93 17.04
C VAL A 162 19.97 16.39 17.77
N ALA A 163 20.08 16.61 19.08
CA ALA A 163 18.97 17.08 19.89
C ALA A 163 18.54 18.50 19.49
N ALA A 164 19.49 19.40 19.22
CA ALA A 164 19.20 20.79 18.83
C ALA A 164 18.45 20.88 17.49
N ILE A 165 18.86 20.11 16.48
CA ILE A 165 18.27 20.19 15.13
C ILE A 165 16.96 19.40 14.99
N MET A 166 16.74 18.36 15.81
CA MET A 166 15.65 17.41 15.62
C MET A 166 14.25 18.06 15.52
N PRO A 167 13.84 18.99 16.42
CA PRO A 167 12.52 19.63 16.32
C PRO A 167 12.34 20.38 15.00
N HIS A 168 13.40 21.06 14.54
CA HIS A 168 13.40 21.80 13.28
C HIS A 168 13.26 20.87 12.07
N LEU A 169 13.97 19.74 12.05
CA LEU A 169 13.82 18.73 10.99
C LEU A 169 12.42 18.13 10.97
N LEU A 170 11.88 17.77 12.13
CA LEU A 170 10.55 17.18 12.22
C LEU A 170 9.46 18.16 11.78
N SER A 171 9.55 19.43 12.18
CA SER A 171 8.64 20.49 11.73
C SER A 171 8.74 20.74 10.22
N LEU A 172 9.97 20.84 9.69
CA LEU A 172 10.24 20.98 8.26
C LEU A 172 9.61 19.85 7.44
N LEU A 173 9.87 18.60 7.85
CA LEU A 173 9.36 17.43 7.14
C LEU A 173 7.86 17.26 7.30
N SER A 174 7.28 17.56 8.46
CA SER A 174 5.84 17.49 8.68
C SER A 174 5.10 18.53 7.82
N ARG A 175 5.65 19.75 7.72
CA ARG A 175 5.12 20.80 6.82
C ARG A 175 5.24 20.40 5.34
N GLY A 176 6.38 19.84 4.96
CA GLY A 176 6.66 19.49 3.57
C GLY A 176 5.91 18.27 3.05
N LEU A 177 5.75 17.24 3.89
CA LEU A 177 4.97 16.05 3.54
C LEU A 177 3.46 16.31 3.68
N GLY A 178 3.05 17.20 4.58
CA GLY A 178 1.67 17.68 4.70
C GLY A 178 0.67 16.52 4.80
N GLN A 179 -0.35 16.54 3.95
CA GLN A 179 -1.43 15.54 3.95
C GLN A 179 -1.00 14.15 3.48
N ARG A 180 0.22 13.99 2.94
CA ARG A 180 0.76 12.72 2.44
C ARG A 180 1.10 11.74 3.55
N THR A 181 1.23 12.21 4.79
CA THR A 181 1.60 11.40 5.95
C THR A 181 0.57 11.55 7.06
N HIS A 182 0.10 10.43 7.58
CA HIS A 182 -0.68 10.40 8.82
C HIS A 182 0.21 10.55 10.05
N LEU A 183 1.43 9.99 10.00
CA LEU A 183 2.37 10.04 11.11
C LEU A 183 3.81 10.09 10.59
N LEU A 184 4.59 11.04 11.10
CA LEU A 184 6.04 11.07 10.99
C LEU A 184 6.63 10.73 12.35
N ALA A 185 7.24 9.56 12.46
CA ALA A 185 7.92 9.08 13.65
C ALA A 185 9.43 9.14 13.49
N HIS A 186 10.14 9.12 14.61
CA HIS A 186 11.60 9.03 14.63
C HIS A 186 12.07 8.13 15.78
N ALA A 187 13.18 7.44 15.55
CA ALA A 187 13.88 6.65 16.54
C ALA A 187 15.33 7.15 16.64
N LEU A 188 15.69 7.54 17.86
CA LEU A 188 17.08 7.84 18.20
C LEU A 188 17.80 6.53 18.53
N PRO A 189 19.02 6.32 18.01
CA PRO A 189 19.82 5.16 18.38
C PRO A 189 20.14 5.19 19.86
N GLN A 190 20.23 4.00 20.47
CA GLN A 190 20.64 3.86 21.85
C GLN A 190 22.10 4.29 21.99
N MET A 191 22.39 5.16 22.96
CA MET A 191 23.78 5.49 23.29
C MET A 191 24.46 4.25 23.87
N HIS A 192 25.65 3.94 23.33
CA HIS A 192 26.47 2.85 23.85
C HIS A 192 26.98 3.20 25.24
N GLU A 193 26.99 2.21 26.14
CA GLU A 193 27.66 2.33 27.42
C GLU A 193 29.17 2.39 27.18
N TRP A 194 29.88 3.23 27.94
CA TRP A 194 31.33 3.37 27.85
C TRP A 194 31.99 3.13 29.22
N PRO A 195 33.23 2.61 29.25
CA PRO A 195 33.99 2.49 30.50
C PRO A 195 34.21 3.86 31.14
N ILE A 196 34.21 3.92 32.48
CA ILE A 196 34.53 5.14 33.23
C ILE A 196 35.95 5.68 32.96
N THR A 197 36.82 4.84 32.42
CA THR A 197 38.20 5.17 32.05
C THR A 197 38.33 5.75 30.64
N ALA A 198 37.26 5.75 29.84
CA ALA A 198 37.24 6.24 28.48
C ALA A 198 36.56 7.62 28.37
N GLU A 199 36.92 8.39 27.34
CA GLU A 199 36.15 9.59 26.97
C GLU A 199 34.69 9.21 26.63
N PRO A 200 33.73 10.11 26.91
CA PRO A 200 32.34 9.87 26.52
C PRO A 200 32.21 9.77 24.99
N PRO A 201 31.29 8.92 24.49
CA PRO A 201 30.97 8.82 23.07
C PRO A 201 30.62 10.18 22.50
N LYS A 202 31.18 10.50 21.33
CA LYS A 202 30.89 11.78 20.67
C LYS A 202 29.61 11.62 19.88
N HIS A 203 28.84 12.72 19.72
CA HIS A 203 27.61 12.69 18.92
C HIS A 203 27.84 12.27 17.45
N LYS A 204 29.09 12.37 16.96
CA LYS A 204 29.49 11.91 15.62
C LYS A 204 29.56 10.40 15.49
N ASP A 205 29.71 9.71 16.61
CA ASP A 205 29.82 8.24 16.69
C ASP A 205 28.43 7.60 16.80
N ILE A 206 27.38 8.42 16.84
CA ILE A 206 26.00 7.99 16.69
C ILE A 206 25.85 7.39 15.28
N GLY A 207 25.34 6.16 15.18
CA GLY A 207 25.23 5.44 13.90
C GLY A 207 24.37 6.17 12.86
N HIS A 208 23.06 5.94 12.88
CA HIS A 208 22.12 6.62 11.98
C HIS A 208 20.88 7.06 12.76
N LEU A 209 20.21 8.11 12.26
CA LEU A 209 18.89 8.51 12.73
C LEU A 209 17.84 7.85 11.86
N SER A 210 16.82 7.24 12.47
CA SER A 210 15.77 6.53 11.74
C SER A 210 14.45 7.26 11.83
N PHE A 211 13.73 7.32 10.72
CA PHE A 211 12.44 7.96 10.60
C PHE A 211 11.45 7.02 9.92
N GLY A 212 10.22 7.02 10.41
CA GLY A 212 9.13 6.22 9.88
C GLY A 212 8.00 7.11 9.38
N LEU A 213 7.46 6.78 8.21
CA LEU A 213 6.35 7.47 7.57
C LEU A 213 5.17 6.51 7.48
N LEU A 214 4.09 6.83 8.19
CA LEU A 214 2.79 6.26 7.92
C LEU A 214 2.11 7.13 6.87
N LEU A 215 1.95 6.62 5.66
CA LEU A 215 1.49 7.37 4.51
C LEU A 215 -0.03 7.45 4.48
N ASN A 216 -0.54 8.54 3.91
CA ASN A 216 -1.93 8.67 3.53
C ASN A 216 -2.07 8.26 2.05
N PRO A 217 -2.72 7.12 1.74
CA PRO A 217 -2.81 6.62 0.37
C PRO A 217 -3.56 7.57 -0.59
N GLU A 218 -4.40 8.46 -0.07
CA GLU A 218 -5.15 9.44 -0.88
C GLU A 218 -4.23 10.53 -1.47
N PHE A 219 -3.17 10.92 -0.76
CA PHE A 219 -2.33 12.05 -1.17
C PHE A 219 -0.88 11.67 -1.45
N SER A 220 -0.38 10.55 -0.93
CA SER A 220 1.06 10.21 -0.94
C SER A 220 1.66 10.18 -2.35
N THR A 221 0.88 9.75 -3.35
CA THR A 221 1.30 9.61 -4.76
C THR A 221 1.00 10.83 -5.64
N ASN A 222 0.47 11.92 -5.07
CA ASN A 222 0.13 13.13 -5.83
C ASN A 222 1.38 13.81 -6.39
N ILE A 223 1.46 13.95 -7.71
CA ILE A 223 2.62 14.60 -8.36
C ILE A 223 2.64 16.12 -8.19
N LEU A 224 1.52 16.75 -7.85
CA LEU A 224 1.37 18.20 -7.81
C LEU A 224 1.10 18.67 -6.38
N GLU A 225 1.88 19.64 -5.93
CA GLU A 225 1.63 20.40 -4.70
C GLU A 225 1.04 21.76 -5.09
N LYS A 226 -0.24 21.99 -4.79
CA LYS A 226 -0.90 23.27 -5.08
C LYS A 226 -0.64 24.23 -3.92
N GLY A 227 0.01 25.35 -4.21
CA GLY A 227 0.23 26.45 -3.28
C GLY A 227 -0.86 27.52 -3.33
N PRO A 228 -0.63 28.65 -2.63
CA PRO A 228 -1.56 29.78 -2.60
C PRO A 228 -1.57 30.56 -3.93
N GLN A 229 -2.53 31.48 -4.08
CA GLN A 229 -2.62 32.36 -5.25
C GLN A 229 -1.38 33.26 -5.37
N ALA A 230 -0.96 33.53 -6.60
CA ALA A 230 0.33 34.20 -6.88
C ALA A 230 0.48 35.59 -6.26
N ASP A 231 -0.63 36.29 -6.06
CA ASP A 231 -0.75 37.63 -5.49
C ASP A 231 -0.91 37.64 -3.97
N SER A 232 -1.05 36.48 -3.33
CA SER A 232 -1.22 36.38 -1.88
C SER A 232 0.13 36.53 -1.14
N PRO A 233 0.16 37.08 0.08
CA PRO A 233 1.39 37.19 0.86
C PRO A 233 2.00 35.83 1.18
N GLU A 234 1.17 34.79 1.33
CA GLU A 234 1.59 33.41 1.58
C GLU A 234 2.39 32.81 0.40
N ALA A 235 2.26 33.35 -0.81
CA ALA A 235 3.05 32.92 -1.97
C ALA A 235 4.55 33.15 -1.77
N ALA A 236 4.95 34.23 -1.09
CA ALA A 236 6.34 34.46 -0.76
C ALA A 236 6.90 33.40 0.20
N GLU A 237 6.11 33.01 1.20
CA GLU A 237 6.48 31.93 2.11
C GLU A 237 6.57 30.58 1.41
N PHE A 238 5.65 30.30 0.49
CA PHE A 238 5.66 29.08 -0.31
C PHE A 238 6.91 29.01 -1.19
N ARG A 239 7.26 30.09 -1.89
CA ARG A 239 8.50 30.19 -2.68
C ARG A 239 9.75 30.03 -1.82
N ASN A 240 9.80 30.65 -0.65
CA ASN A 240 10.94 30.51 0.26
C ASN A 240 11.07 29.07 0.79
N PHE A 241 9.94 28.40 1.04
CA PHE A 241 9.91 27.04 1.54
C PHE A 241 10.34 26.01 0.49
N TRP A 242 9.87 26.14 -0.75
CA TRP A 242 10.16 25.20 -1.83
C TRP A 242 11.37 25.58 -2.69
N GLY A 243 11.84 26.83 -2.59
CA GLY A 243 12.98 27.34 -3.35
C GLY A 243 12.75 27.27 -4.85
N GLU A 244 13.77 26.81 -5.58
CA GLU A 244 13.76 26.68 -7.05
C GLU A 244 12.69 25.73 -7.62
N ARG A 245 12.06 24.90 -6.77
CA ARG A 245 10.99 23.99 -7.19
C ARG A 245 9.62 24.68 -7.32
N SER A 246 9.45 25.89 -6.77
CA SER A 246 8.21 26.64 -6.87
C SER A 246 8.11 27.30 -8.24
N GLU A 247 7.01 27.04 -8.94
CA GLU A 247 6.69 27.67 -10.22
C GLU A 247 5.23 28.16 -10.26
N LEU A 248 4.97 29.20 -11.04
CA LEU A 248 3.60 29.67 -11.29
C LEU A 248 2.90 28.75 -12.27
N ARG A 249 1.75 28.22 -11.84
CA ARG A 249 0.93 27.32 -12.66
C ARG A 249 -0.50 27.82 -12.76
N ARG A 250 -1.02 27.84 -13.98
CA ARG A 250 -2.45 28.06 -14.25
C ARG A 250 -3.21 26.75 -14.11
N PHE A 251 -4.27 26.75 -13.29
CA PHE A 251 -5.13 25.60 -13.06
C PHE A 251 -6.38 25.65 -13.95
N GLN A 252 -7.12 24.53 -14.02
CA GLN A 252 -8.32 24.41 -14.87
C GLN A 252 -9.44 25.37 -14.45
N ASP A 253 -9.46 25.78 -13.18
CA ASP A 253 -10.34 26.80 -12.63
C ASP A 253 -9.95 28.24 -13.04
N GLY A 254 -8.88 28.40 -13.82
CA GLY A 254 -8.35 29.68 -14.27
C GLY A 254 -7.43 30.38 -13.26
N SER A 255 -7.35 29.87 -12.02
CA SER A 255 -6.48 30.42 -10.98
C SER A 255 -5.00 30.26 -11.33
N ILE A 256 -4.20 31.24 -10.93
CA ILE A 256 -2.74 31.20 -11.03
C ILE A 256 -2.20 31.10 -9.61
N CYS A 257 -1.63 29.95 -9.28
CA CYS A 257 -1.08 29.68 -7.96
C CYS A 257 0.40 29.32 -8.07
N GLU A 258 1.14 29.49 -6.99
CA GLU A 258 2.40 28.79 -6.81
C GLU A 258 2.15 27.28 -6.78
N ALA A 259 3.05 26.50 -7.35
CA ALA A 259 2.94 25.05 -7.36
C ALA A 259 4.31 24.37 -7.42
N VAL A 260 4.36 23.11 -6.98
CA VAL A 260 5.53 22.23 -7.16
C VAL A 260 5.12 20.98 -7.89
N LEU A 261 5.84 20.62 -8.95
CA LEU A 261 5.64 19.39 -9.70
C LEU A 261 6.77 18.38 -9.41
N TRP A 262 6.39 17.22 -8.89
CA TRP A 262 7.28 16.09 -8.63
C TRP A 262 7.35 15.14 -9.83
N LYS A 263 8.49 14.47 -9.99
CA LYS A 263 8.65 13.46 -11.05
C LYS A 263 7.89 12.20 -10.66
N GLY A 264 7.03 11.71 -11.55
CA GLY A 264 6.13 10.58 -11.27
C GLY A 264 5.52 10.00 -12.54
N ASP A 265 6.37 9.55 -13.47
CA ASP A 265 5.95 9.10 -14.81
C ASP A 265 5.06 7.85 -14.75
N ASN A 266 5.31 6.99 -13.77
CA ASN A 266 4.58 5.74 -13.50
C ASN A 266 4.29 5.59 -12.00
N ALA A 267 3.56 4.54 -11.63
CA ALA A 267 3.12 4.24 -10.28
C ALA A 267 4.30 4.03 -9.30
N CYS A 268 5.39 3.37 -9.72
CA CYS A 268 6.54 3.17 -8.84
C CYS A 268 7.25 4.50 -8.54
N ASP A 269 7.41 5.36 -9.54
CA ASP A 269 8.00 6.69 -9.35
C ASP A 269 7.15 7.55 -8.42
N ARG A 270 5.82 7.48 -8.57
CA ARG A 270 4.87 8.21 -7.71
C ARG A 270 4.90 7.74 -6.26
N ARG A 271 5.14 6.45 -6.00
CA ARG A 271 5.35 5.95 -4.63
C ARG A 271 6.54 6.63 -3.95
N LEU A 272 7.59 6.97 -4.70
CA LEU A 272 8.82 7.58 -4.17
C LEU A 272 8.78 9.12 -4.12
N ILE A 273 7.63 9.75 -4.34
CA ILE A 273 7.49 11.21 -4.15
C ILE A 273 7.87 11.68 -2.74
N PRO A 274 7.49 10.99 -1.64
CA PRO A 274 7.94 11.38 -0.31
C PRO A 274 9.47 11.39 -0.16
N GLU A 275 10.20 10.48 -0.83
CA GLU A 275 11.67 10.50 -0.87
C GLU A 275 12.20 11.77 -1.53
N GLN A 276 11.62 12.16 -2.68
CA GLN A 276 11.98 13.37 -3.40
C GLN A 276 11.75 14.64 -2.54
N ILE A 277 10.62 14.69 -1.83
CA ILE A 277 10.28 15.80 -0.91
C ILE A 277 11.32 15.88 0.22
N ILE A 278 11.60 14.76 0.88
CA ILE A 278 12.53 14.69 2.00
C ILE A 278 13.93 15.11 1.55
N ALA A 279 14.43 14.52 0.46
CA ALA A 279 15.75 14.85 -0.08
C ALA A 279 15.87 16.35 -0.42
N HIS A 280 14.85 16.92 -1.06
CA HIS A 280 14.82 18.34 -1.42
C HIS A 280 14.86 19.26 -0.19
N LEU A 281 13.99 19.01 0.78
CA LEU A 281 13.87 19.87 1.96
C LEU A 281 15.10 19.79 2.86
N LEU A 282 15.65 18.59 3.05
CA LEU A 282 16.87 18.40 3.83
C LEU A 282 18.07 19.10 3.19
N GLN A 283 18.20 19.06 1.86
CA GLN A 283 19.24 19.80 1.15
C GLN A 283 19.02 21.31 1.27
N LEU A 284 17.81 21.79 0.98
CA LEU A 284 17.50 23.21 0.89
C LEU A 284 17.59 23.93 2.24
N HIS A 285 17.15 23.30 3.34
CA HIS A 285 17.02 23.96 4.64
C HIS A 285 18.06 23.50 5.67
N ALA A 286 18.65 22.31 5.52
CA ALA A 286 19.60 21.75 6.49
C ALA A 286 21.00 21.43 5.92
N ASP A 287 21.27 21.75 4.64
CA ASP A 287 22.55 21.43 3.95
C ASP A 287 22.91 19.94 3.99
N LEU A 288 21.89 19.08 4.04
CA LEU A 288 22.08 17.63 4.04
C LEU A 288 21.94 17.11 2.61
N PRO A 289 23.01 16.57 2.00
CA PRO A 289 22.95 16.04 0.65
C PRO A 289 22.12 14.77 0.58
N ALA A 290 21.55 14.51 -0.59
CA ALA A 290 20.82 13.27 -0.88
C ALA A 290 21.65 12.01 -0.56
N SER A 291 22.99 12.08 -0.69
CA SER A 291 23.89 10.98 -0.33
C SER A 291 23.88 10.60 1.16
N SER A 292 23.31 11.45 2.02
CA SER A 292 23.16 11.20 3.46
C SER A 292 21.81 10.58 3.81
N LEU A 293 20.89 10.52 2.86
CA LEU A 293 19.58 9.89 2.98
C LEU A 293 19.66 8.45 2.43
N CYS A 294 19.29 7.49 3.26
CA CYS A 294 19.05 6.11 2.84
C CYS A 294 17.54 5.85 2.95
N TYR A 295 16.87 5.61 1.82
CA TYR A 295 15.41 5.49 1.76
C TYR A 295 14.96 4.05 1.52
N VAL A 296 13.92 3.64 2.22
CA VAL A 296 13.30 2.31 2.16
C VAL A 296 11.81 2.51 1.88
N GLY A 297 11.43 2.42 0.61
CA GLY A 297 10.03 2.50 0.15
C GLY A 297 9.77 1.84 -1.21
N GLY A 298 10.81 1.50 -1.97
CA GLY A 298 10.70 0.82 -3.27
C GLY A 298 11.85 -0.17 -3.54
N LEU A 299 12.52 -0.66 -2.50
CA LEU A 299 13.72 -1.52 -2.62
C LEU A 299 13.47 -2.80 -3.43
N LEU A 300 12.24 -3.29 -3.42
CA LEU A 300 11.86 -4.54 -4.09
C LEU A 300 11.27 -4.32 -5.49
N ASP A 301 11.03 -3.08 -5.90
CA ASP A 301 10.38 -2.76 -7.18
C ASP A 301 11.20 -3.28 -8.37
N SER A 302 12.53 -3.34 -8.24
CA SER A 302 13.42 -3.90 -9.27
C SER A 302 13.14 -5.37 -9.58
N VAL A 303 12.54 -6.12 -8.66
CA VAL A 303 12.24 -7.56 -8.81
C VAL A 303 11.02 -7.80 -9.70
N ILE A 304 10.16 -6.80 -9.85
CA ILE A 304 8.91 -6.82 -10.65
C ILE A 304 8.89 -5.78 -11.78
N LYS A 305 10.01 -5.10 -12.01
CA LYS A 305 10.16 -4.07 -13.05
C LYS A 305 10.00 -4.67 -14.45
N MET A 306 9.23 -4.01 -15.31
CA MET A 306 8.94 -4.44 -16.68
C MET A 306 9.44 -3.45 -17.73
N GLY A 307 9.82 -3.98 -18.89
CA GLY A 307 9.98 -3.20 -20.13
C GLY A 307 11.25 -2.34 -20.27
N LYS A 308 11.28 -1.58 -21.36
CA LYS A 308 12.24 -0.50 -21.65
C LYS A 308 11.54 0.84 -21.41
N GLU A 309 12.31 1.85 -21.01
CA GLU A 309 11.93 3.22 -20.60
C GLU A 309 10.60 3.81 -21.17
N PRO A 310 9.74 4.42 -20.33
CA PRO A 310 9.83 4.48 -18.87
C PRO A 310 9.44 3.13 -18.28
N ALA A 311 10.38 2.49 -17.59
CA ALA A 311 10.18 1.15 -17.05
C ALA A 311 9.48 1.25 -15.70
N GLY A 312 8.24 0.74 -15.63
CA GLY A 312 7.43 0.70 -14.41
C GLY A 312 7.41 -0.70 -13.79
N SER A 313 6.71 -0.84 -12.67
CA SER A 313 6.48 -2.13 -12.03
C SER A 313 5.30 -2.91 -12.61
N GLY A 314 4.61 -2.44 -13.65
CA GLY A 314 3.56 -3.21 -14.35
C GLY A 314 2.11 -2.87 -13.97
N GLU A 315 1.89 -1.95 -13.04
CA GLU A 315 0.55 -1.54 -12.60
C GLU A 315 -0.25 -0.89 -13.73
N GLU A 316 0.38 -0.03 -14.54
CA GLU A 316 -0.27 0.58 -15.70
C GLU A 316 -0.70 -0.47 -16.73
N GLU A 317 0.11 -1.51 -16.92
CA GLU A 317 -0.17 -2.62 -17.82
C GLU A 317 -1.36 -3.43 -17.33
N ASN A 318 -1.45 -3.72 -16.02
CA ASN A 318 -2.64 -4.34 -15.43
C ASN A 318 -3.91 -3.52 -15.73
N VAL A 319 -3.88 -2.21 -15.50
CA VAL A 319 -5.03 -1.32 -15.76
C VAL A 319 -5.43 -1.34 -17.23
N ARG A 320 -4.45 -1.35 -18.16
CA ARG A 320 -4.72 -1.44 -19.61
C ARG A 320 -5.40 -2.75 -19.99
N VAL A 321 -4.95 -3.89 -19.44
CA VAL A 321 -5.56 -5.20 -19.68
C VAL A 321 -6.99 -5.25 -19.14
N VAL A 322 -7.20 -4.81 -17.90
CA VAL A 322 -8.53 -4.77 -17.27
C VAL A 322 -9.49 -3.89 -18.08
N LYS A 323 -9.06 -2.71 -18.54
CA LYS A 323 -9.87 -1.85 -19.40
C LYS A 323 -10.23 -2.51 -20.73
N SER A 324 -9.30 -3.24 -21.34
CA SER A 324 -9.56 -3.98 -22.59
C SER A 324 -10.58 -5.12 -22.35
N TYR A 325 -10.47 -5.80 -21.21
CA TYR A 325 -11.41 -6.83 -20.77
C TYR A 325 -12.81 -6.27 -20.48
N ASP A 326 -12.95 -5.15 -19.77
CA ASP A 326 -14.25 -4.55 -19.48
C ASP A 326 -15.01 -4.20 -20.76
N ASP A 327 -14.28 -3.73 -21.77
CA ASP A 327 -14.84 -3.47 -23.10
C ASP A 327 -15.26 -4.75 -23.83
N LEU A 328 -14.46 -5.82 -23.77
CA LEU A 328 -14.85 -7.12 -24.31
C LEU A 328 -16.08 -7.68 -23.59
N SER A 329 -16.12 -7.58 -22.27
CA SER A 329 -17.25 -8.01 -21.44
C SER A 329 -18.53 -7.31 -21.84
N ARG A 330 -18.51 -5.97 -21.99
CA ARG A 330 -19.67 -5.21 -22.50
C ARG A 330 -20.08 -5.65 -23.91
N LYS A 331 -19.12 -5.93 -24.81
CA LYS A 331 -19.43 -6.42 -26.16
C LYS A 331 -20.12 -7.78 -26.13
N LEU A 332 -19.60 -8.73 -25.35
CA LEU A 332 -20.20 -10.05 -25.15
C LEU A 332 -21.63 -9.94 -24.63
N TRP A 333 -21.85 -9.13 -23.59
CA TRP A 333 -23.18 -8.90 -23.00
C TRP A 333 -24.21 -8.35 -23.99
N ASN A 334 -23.77 -7.52 -24.94
CA ASN A 334 -24.64 -6.85 -25.90
C ASN A 334 -24.72 -7.58 -27.26
N LEU A 335 -24.23 -8.82 -27.35
CA LEU A 335 -24.32 -9.61 -28.58
C LEU A 335 -25.78 -9.96 -28.90
N ASN A 336 -26.22 -9.55 -30.08
CA ASN A 336 -27.54 -9.92 -30.59
C ASN A 336 -27.48 -11.22 -31.41
N GLY A 337 -28.47 -12.10 -31.28
CA GLY A 337 -28.58 -13.31 -32.11
C GLY A 337 -27.90 -14.56 -31.55
N LEU A 338 -27.62 -14.58 -30.24
CA LEU A 338 -27.34 -15.81 -29.50
C LEU A 338 -28.65 -16.55 -29.17
N PRO A 339 -28.65 -17.90 -29.18
CA PRO A 339 -29.85 -18.69 -28.87
C PRO A 339 -30.20 -18.72 -27.38
N LEU A 340 -29.22 -18.39 -26.52
CA LEU A 340 -29.37 -18.21 -25.08
C LEU A 340 -28.66 -16.91 -24.68
N THR A 341 -29.22 -16.18 -23.73
CA THR A 341 -28.63 -14.96 -23.18
C THR A 341 -27.39 -15.29 -22.36
N ILE A 342 -26.39 -14.40 -22.38
CA ILE A 342 -25.25 -14.44 -21.45
C ILE A 342 -25.71 -13.87 -20.11
N THR A 343 -25.44 -14.56 -19.00
CA THR A 343 -25.79 -14.14 -17.64
C THR A 343 -24.61 -13.60 -16.86
N SER A 344 -23.38 -13.99 -17.21
CA SER A 344 -22.17 -13.41 -16.63
C SER A 344 -20.97 -13.55 -17.55
N VAL A 345 -20.04 -12.59 -17.47
CA VAL A 345 -18.72 -12.63 -18.08
C VAL A 345 -17.72 -12.29 -16.99
N GLN A 346 -16.90 -13.26 -16.59
CA GLN A 346 -16.03 -13.14 -15.43
C GLN A 346 -14.60 -13.59 -15.77
N GLY A 347 -13.64 -12.71 -15.61
CA GLY A 347 -12.22 -13.02 -15.73
C GLY A 347 -11.75 -13.91 -14.58
N THR A 348 -10.91 -14.89 -14.89
CA THR A 348 -10.30 -15.79 -13.89
C THR A 348 -8.78 -15.77 -13.90
N HIS A 349 -8.18 -15.17 -14.93
CA HIS A 349 -6.74 -14.94 -14.99
C HIS A 349 -6.28 -13.98 -13.86
N PRO A 350 -5.10 -14.20 -13.24
CA PRO A 350 -4.56 -13.35 -12.16
C PRO A 350 -4.52 -11.85 -12.47
N VAL A 351 -4.37 -11.49 -13.75
CA VAL A 351 -4.33 -10.09 -14.21
C VAL A 351 -5.62 -9.32 -13.85
N PHE A 352 -6.77 -10.00 -13.81
CA PHE A 352 -8.06 -9.37 -13.50
C PHE A 352 -8.24 -9.07 -12.01
N ARG A 353 -7.41 -9.68 -11.16
CA ARG A 353 -7.25 -9.37 -9.73
C ARG A 353 -5.92 -8.67 -9.43
N TYR A 354 -5.24 -8.14 -10.45
CA TYR A 354 -3.97 -7.41 -10.35
C TYR A 354 -2.80 -8.20 -9.74
N THR A 355 -2.88 -9.54 -9.66
CA THR A 355 -1.85 -10.37 -9.01
C THR A 355 -0.97 -11.12 -10.00
N ASP A 356 -1.11 -10.87 -11.30
CA ASP A 356 -0.20 -11.41 -12.31
C ASP A 356 1.20 -10.80 -12.14
N VAL A 357 2.22 -11.64 -12.01
CA VAL A 357 3.59 -11.21 -11.68
C VAL A 357 4.11 -10.26 -12.75
N PHE A 358 3.93 -10.62 -14.02
CA PHE A 358 4.30 -9.80 -15.17
C PHE A 358 3.08 -9.69 -16.09
N PRO A 359 2.26 -8.65 -15.91
CA PRO A 359 1.03 -8.47 -16.68
C PRO A 359 1.29 -8.56 -18.18
N ALA A 360 0.36 -9.18 -18.89
CA ALA A 360 0.45 -9.35 -20.33
C ALA A 360 0.71 -7.99 -21.04
N LEU A 361 1.72 -7.96 -21.90
CA LEU A 361 2.00 -6.80 -22.75
C LEU A 361 1.18 -6.91 -24.04
N PRO A 362 0.66 -5.79 -24.57
CA PRO A 362 -0.07 -5.82 -25.83
C PRO A 362 0.91 -6.12 -26.97
N ILE A 363 0.69 -7.23 -27.68
CA ILE A 363 1.53 -7.67 -28.78
C ILE A 363 0.75 -7.53 -30.09
N LYS A 364 1.30 -6.73 -31.02
CA LYS A 364 0.84 -6.69 -32.40
C LYS A 364 1.80 -7.53 -33.25
N PRO A 365 1.38 -8.68 -33.78
CA PRO A 365 2.25 -9.48 -34.63
C PRO A 365 2.58 -8.69 -35.91
N ASP A 366 3.87 -8.59 -36.23
CA ASP A 366 4.29 -8.08 -37.53
C ASP A 366 4.01 -9.14 -38.59
N ILE A 367 2.97 -8.93 -39.40
CA ILE A 367 2.51 -9.90 -40.41
C ILE A 367 3.64 -10.24 -41.38
N SER A 368 4.60 -9.34 -41.62
CA SER A 368 5.77 -9.62 -42.48
C SER A 368 6.70 -10.69 -41.93
N PHE A 369 6.55 -11.06 -40.65
CA PHE A 369 7.32 -12.12 -40.02
C PHE A 369 6.72 -13.50 -40.27
N TYR A 370 5.55 -13.58 -40.90
CA TYR A 370 4.82 -14.82 -41.07
C TYR A 370 4.53 -15.12 -42.54
N VAL A 371 4.56 -16.40 -42.87
CA VAL A 371 4.08 -16.94 -44.13
C VAL A 371 2.71 -17.57 -43.88
N LYS A 372 1.74 -17.23 -44.73
CA LYS A 372 0.41 -17.83 -44.66
C LYS A 372 0.46 -19.27 -45.19
N ASP A 373 0.18 -20.24 -44.33
CA ASP A 373 0.03 -21.62 -44.76
C ASP A 373 -1.32 -21.82 -45.47
N LYS A 374 -1.28 -22.31 -46.70
CA LYS A 374 -2.49 -22.51 -47.52
C LYS A 374 -3.37 -23.65 -46.99
N LYS A 375 -2.80 -24.63 -46.29
CA LYS A 375 -3.54 -25.80 -45.80
C LYS A 375 -4.30 -25.51 -44.52
N SER A 376 -3.63 -24.91 -43.53
CA SER A 376 -4.23 -24.59 -42.23
C SER A 376 -4.86 -23.20 -42.17
N ASN A 377 -4.60 -22.33 -43.16
CA ASN A 377 -4.97 -20.92 -43.15
C ASN A 377 -4.36 -20.13 -41.95
N CYS A 378 -3.33 -20.71 -41.30
CA CYS A 378 -2.60 -20.11 -40.19
C CYS A 378 -1.41 -19.27 -40.66
N LEU A 379 -0.95 -18.36 -39.81
CA LEU A 379 0.30 -17.63 -39.97
C LEU A 379 1.43 -18.44 -39.33
N LEU A 380 2.36 -18.96 -40.15
CA LEU A 380 3.55 -19.65 -39.67
C LEU A 380 4.73 -18.68 -39.60
N PRO A 381 5.56 -18.71 -38.55
CA PRO A 381 6.77 -17.91 -38.49
C PRO A 381 7.67 -18.18 -39.71
N SER A 382 8.17 -17.12 -40.33
CA SER A 382 9.14 -17.23 -41.42
C SER A 382 10.48 -17.71 -40.85
N VAL A 383 11.18 -18.56 -41.61
CA VAL A 383 12.45 -19.16 -41.16
C VAL A 383 13.52 -18.10 -40.85
N ASP A 384 13.51 -16.99 -41.60
CA ASP A 384 14.50 -15.91 -41.47
C ASP A 384 14.12 -14.83 -40.43
N LYS A 385 13.07 -15.06 -39.65
CA LYS A 385 12.50 -14.07 -38.72
C LYS A 385 12.52 -14.63 -37.29
N PRO A 386 12.66 -13.78 -36.26
CA PRO A 386 12.66 -14.25 -34.89
C PRO A 386 11.32 -14.91 -34.54
N CYS A 387 11.38 -15.87 -33.61
CA CYS A 387 10.18 -16.50 -33.08
C CYS A 387 9.23 -15.44 -32.51
N PRO A 388 7.91 -15.62 -32.69
CA PRO A 388 6.91 -14.73 -32.09
C PRO A 388 7.08 -14.62 -30.58
N ALA A 389 6.86 -13.43 -30.05
CA ALA A 389 6.73 -13.26 -28.60
C ALA A 389 5.55 -14.10 -28.09
N TYR A 390 5.74 -14.76 -26.94
CA TYR A 390 4.68 -15.48 -26.27
C TYR A 390 3.60 -14.50 -25.81
N VAL A 391 2.34 -14.79 -26.15
CA VAL A 391 1.16 -14.04 -25.71
C VAL A 391 0.35 -14.93 -24.77
N PRO A 392 0.26 -14.61 -23.47
CA PRO A 392 -0.56 -15.40 -22.55
C PRO A 392 -2.05 -15.27 -22.90
N ALA A 393 -2.78 -16.37 -22.79
CA ALA A 393 -4.22 -16.40 -23.01
C ALA A 393 -4.97 -16.07 -21.71
N LEU A 394 -5.66 -14.93 -21.68
CA LEU A 394 -6.36 -14.41 -20.52
C LEU A 394 -7.73 -15.08 -20.37
N LYS A 395 -7.84 -16.02 -19.44
CA LYS A 395 -9.05 -16.85 -19.25
C LYS A 395 -10.25 -16.03 -18.74
N VAL A 396 -11.38 -16.18 -19.43
CA VAL A 396 -12.66 -15.54 -19.15
C VAL A 396 -13.76 -16.61 -19.19
N ILE A 397 -14.62 -16.65 -18.18
CA ILE A 397 -15.77 -17.54 -18.10
C ILE A 397 -17.02 -16.76 -18.53
N CYS A 398 -17.77 -17.30 -19.48
CA CYS A 398 -18.99 -16.74 -20.03
C CYS A 398 -20.16 -17.67 -19.68
N HIS A 399 -20.96 -17.32 -18.68
CA HIS A 399 -22.12 -18.12 -18.30
C HIS A 399 -23.31 -17.82 -19.21
N MET A 400 -23.97 -18.89 -19.63
CA MET A 400 -25.22 -18.81 -20.38
C MET A 400 -26.41 -19.01 -19.43
N GLU A 401 -27.57 -18.47 -19.80
CA GLU A 401 -28.79 -18.66 -19.03
C GLU A 401 -29.22 -20.12 -18.91
N GLY A 402 -29.98 -20.40 -17.85
CA GLY A 402 -30.56 -21.71 -17.62
C GLY A 402 -31.58 -22.07 -18.70
N SER A 403 -31.51 -23.29 -19.23
CA SER A 403 -32.46 -23.82 -20.20
C SER A 403 -32.68 -25.31 -20.00
N GLY A 404 -33.93 -25.77 -20.16
CA GLY A 404 -34.22 -27.21 -20.18
C GLY A 404 -33.62 -27.93 -21.40
N LYS A 405 -33.08 -27.18 -22.38
CA LYS A 405 -32.44 -27.72 -23.59
C LYS A 405 -30.97 -28.08 -23.38
N TRP A 406 -30.37 -27.75 -22.23
CA TRP A 406 -29.02 -28.21 -21.92
C TRP A 406 -29.00 -29.74 -21.78
N PRO A 407 -28.11 -30.45 -22.51
CA PRO A 407 -28.00 -31.90 -22.40
C PRO A 407 -27.64 -32.35 -20.98
N GLN A 408 -28.08 -33.55 -20.60
CA GLN A 408 -27.68 -34.19 -19.33
C GLN A 408 -26.49 -35.14 -19.52
N GLU A 409 -26.03 -35.33 -20.76
CA GLU A 409 -24.88 -36.18 -21.07
C GLU A 409 -23.62 -35.34 -21.29
N LYS A 410 -22.50 -35.79 -20.70
CA LYS A 410 -21.22 -35.05 -20.67
C LYS A 410 -20.70 -34.68 -22.07
N ASP A 411 -20.71 -35.61 -23.01
CA ASP A 411 -20.17 -35.36 -24.35
C ASP A 411 -21.11 -34.51 -25.21
N ALA A 412 -22.42 -34.62 -25.01
CA ALA A 412 -23.39 -33.72 -25.62
C ALA A 412 -23.22 -32.28 -25.11
N LEU A 413 -22.97 -32.09 -23.81
CA LEU A 413 -22.66 -30.78 -23.23
C LEU A 413 -21.42 -30.15 -23.86
N LYS A 414 -20.32 -30.91 -24.00
CA LYS A 414 -19.11 -30.42 -24.67
C LYS A 414 -19.38 -29.95 -26.10
N ARG A 415 -20.17 -30.71 -26.86
CA ARG A 415 -20.53 -30.35 -28.25
C ARG A 415 -21.40 -29.09 -28.32
N ILE A 416 -22.36 -28.92 -27.41
CA ILE A 416 -23.17 -27.71 -27.35
C ILE A 416 -22.33 -26.50 -26.97
N LYS A 417 -21.39 -26.63 -26.00
CA LYS A 417 -20.45 -25.56 -25.66
C LYS A 417 -19.60 -25.14 -26.87
N ALA A 418 -19.06 -26.11 -27.61
CA ALA A 418 -18.33 -25.84 -28.85
C ALA A 418 -19.19 -25.10 -29.90
N ALA A 419 -20.47 -25.45 -30.03
CA ALA A 419 -21.39 -24.74 -30.91
C ALA A 419 -21.61 -23.28 -30.47
N PHE A 420 -21.70 -23.01 -29.16
CA PHE A 420 -21.72 -21.65 -28.62
C PHE A 420 -20.41 -20.90 -28.92
N HIS A 421 -19.25 -21.55 -28.80
CA HIS A 421 -17.96 -20.92 -29.15
C HIS A 421 -17.90 -20.49 -30.61
N ILE A 422 -18.38 -21.33 -31.53
CA ILE A 422 -18.49 -20.98 -32.96
C ILE A 422 -19.43 -19.79 -33.14
N ARG A 423 -20.62 -19.84 -32.54
CA ARG A 423 -21.61 -18.78 -32.69
C ARG A 423 -21.13 -17.45 -32.12
N LEU A 424 -20.48 -17.47 -30.95
CA LEU A 424 -19.85 -16.28 -30.36
C LEU A 424 -18.78 -15.70 -31.28
N SER A 425 -17.94 -16.55 -31.90
CA SER A 425 -16.92 -16.14 -32.87
C SER A 425 -17.55 -15.40 -34.06
N GLU A 426 -18.61 -15.95 -34.65
CA GLU A 426 -19.32 -15.34 -35.78
C GLU A 426 -19.88 -13.96 -35.41
N LEU A 427 -20.56 -13.86 -34.26
CA LEU A 427 -21.22 -12.64 -33.82
C LEU A 427 -20.22 -11.55 -33.42
N LEU A 428 -19.14 -11.90 -32.72
CA LEU A 428 -18.06 -10.96 -32.39
C LEU A 428 -17.37 -10.43 -33.66
N HIS A 429 -17.21 -11.27 -34.68
CA HIS A 429 -16.68 -10.85 -35.97
C HIS A 429 -17.65 -9.92 -36.72
N GLN A 430 -18.93 -10.27 -36.79
CA GLN A 430 -19.96 -9.52 -37.53
C GLN A 430 -20.29 -8.17 -36.88
N GLN A 431 -20.43 -8.11 -35.55
CA GLN A 431 -20.93 -6.94 -34.83
C GLN A 431 -19.81 -6.03 -34.31
N HIS A 432 -18.60 -6.57 -34.09
CA HIS A 432 -17.50 -5.84 -33.47
C HIS A 432 -16.16 -5.97 -34.21
N HIS A 433 -16.12 -6.68 -35.34
CA HIS A 433 -14.91 -6.87 -36.16
C HIS A 433 -13.71 -7.43 -35.40
N LEU A 434 -13.96 -8.24 -34.37
CA LEU A 434 -12.89 -8.88 -33.59
C LEU A 434 -12.40 -10.14 -34.30
N THR A 435 -11.08 -10.38 -34.20
CA THR A 435 -10.47 -11.61 -34.69
C THR A 435 -10.64 -12.69 -33.65
N CYS A 436 -11.26 -13.79 -34.04
CA CYS A 436 -11.68 -14.85 -33.13
C CYS A 436 -11.30 -16.21 -33.70
N GLN A 437 -10.87 -17.13 -32.85
CA GLN A 437 -10.55 -18.51 -33.19
C GLN A 437 -11.32 -19.46 -32.27
N PRO A 438 -12.45 -20.03 -32.72
CA PRO A 438 -13.20 -20.99 -31.93
C PRO A 438 -12.49 -22.35 -31.90
N SER A 439 -12.62 -23.05 -30.77
CA SER A 439 -12.20 -24.44 -30.58
C SER A 439 -13.30 -25.21 -29.83
N VAL A 440 -13.08 -26.50 -29.60
CA VAL A 440 -14.05 -27.36 -28.89
C VAL A 440 -14.22 -26.95 -27.42
N THR A 441 -13.17 -26.43 -26.78
CA THR A 441 -13.18 -26.15 -25.34
C THR A 441 -13.29 -24.66 -25.01
N HIS A 442 -12.95 -23.78 -25.95
CA HIS A 442 -12.89 -22.34 -25.74
C HIS A 442 -12.93 -21.56 -27.05
N LEU A 443 -13.10 -20.25 -26.94
CA LEU A 443 -12.97 -19.26 -28.00
C LEU A 443 -11.82 -18.30 -27.65
N ASP A 444 -10.78 -18.24 -28.47
CA ASP A 444 -9.73 -17.23 -28.32
C ASP A 444 -10.12 -15.96 -29.10
N VAL A 445 -10.12 -14.81 -28.43
CA VAL A 445 -10.49 -13.50 -28.98
C VAL A 445 -9.28 -12.58 -28.90
N TYR A 446 -8.76 -12.14 -30.06
CA TYR A 446 -7.68 -11.17 -30.13
C TYR A 446 -8.22 -9.75 -30.13
N LYS A 447 -7.86 -8.96 -29.12
CA LYS A 447 -8.34 -7.58 -28.93
C LYS A 447 -7.25 -6.72 -28.27
N ASP A 448 -6.99 -5.54 -28.85
CA ASP A 448 -6.02 -4.55 -28.37
C ASP A 448 -4.58 -5.08 -28.13
N GLY A 449 -4.20 -6.17 -28.80
CA GLY A 449 -2.91 -6.84 -28.60
C GLY A 449 -2.92 -7.93 -27.53
N TYR A 450 -4.07 -8.24 -26.94
CA TYR A 450 -4.26 -9.31 -25.97
C TYR A 450 -5.06 -10.47 -26.56
N VAL A 451 -4.88 -11.67 -26.02
CA VAL A 451 -5.69 -12.84 -26.34
C VAL A 451 -6.55 -13.19 -25.13
N PHE A 452 -7.88 -13.08 -25.28
CA PHE A 452 -8.85 -13.48 -24.26
C PHE A 452 -9.41 -14.86 -24.59
N ARG A 453 -9.23 -15.81 -23.68
CA ARG A 453 -9.75 -17.17 -23.81
C ARG A 453 -11.11 -17.28 -23.15
N VAL A 454 -12.17 -17.17 -23.94
CA VAL A 454 -13.56 -17.23 -23.50
C VAL A 454 -14.04 -18.68 -23.44
N GLN A 455 -14.41 -19.14 -22.26
CA GLN A 455 -15.01 -20.45 -22.02
C GLN A 455 -16.49 -20.30 -21.67
N VAL A 456 -17.34 -20.94 -22.46
CA VAL A 456 -18.78 -21.03 -22.18
C VAL A 456 -18.95 -21.92 -20.95
N ALA A 457 -19.76 -21.48 -19.99
CA ALA A 457 -20.08 -22.22 -18.79
C ALA A 457 -21.59 -22.29 -18.59
N TYR A 458 -22.02 -23.35 -17.90
CA TYR A 458 -23.40 -23.59 -17.55
C TYR A 458 -23.50 -23.97 -16.07
N HIS A 459 -24.35 -23.29 -15.30
CA HIS A 459 -24.38 -23.43 -13.83
C HIS A 459 -24.64 -24.84 -13.31
N ARG A 460 -25.37 -25.70 -14.05
CA ARG A 460 -25.59 -27.10 -13.62
C ARG A 460 -24.55 -28.08 -14.17
N GLU A 461 -23.59 -27.63 -14.97
CA GLU A 461 -22.56 -28.50 -15.54
C GLU A 461 -21.77 -29.25 -14.44
N PRO A 462 -21.34 -28.62 -13.33
CA PRO A 462 -20.69 -29.36 -12.24
C PRO A 462 -21.58 -30.44 -11.64
N VAL A 463 -22.89 -30.20 -11.50
CA VAL A 463 -23.85 -31.16 -10.96
C VAL A 463 -24.01 -32.36 -11.90
N VAL A 464 -24.14 -32.12 -13.20
CA VAL A 464 -24.19 -33.19 -14.21
C VAL A 464 -22.89 -34.02 -14.19
N LEU A 465 -21.75 -33.40 -13.91
CA LEU A 465 -20.48 -34.13 -13.79
C LEU A 465 -20.38 -35.00 -12.53
N LYS A 466 -21.11 -34.67 -11.46
CA LYS A 466 -21.22 -35.47 -10.22
C LYS A 466 -22.10 -36.69 -10.38
N GLU A 467 -22.97 -36.73 -11.39
CA GLU A 467 -23.82 -37.90 -11.67
C GLU A 467 -23.00 -39.03 -12.30
N ILE A 468 -22.88 -40.14 -11.57
CA ILE A 468 -22.23 -41.37 -12.02
C ILE A 468 -23.27 -42.48 -12.07
N ARG A 469 -23.34 -43.18 -13.21
CA ARG A 469 -24.15 -44.40 -13.33
C ARG A 469 -23.37 -45.58 -12.77
N THR A 470 -23.92 -46.26 -11.77
CA THR A 470 -23.34 -47.51 -11.26
C THR A 470 -23.53 -48.65 -12.29
N PRO A 471 -22.78 -49.75 -12.18
CA PRO A 471 -22.95 -50.93 -13.05
C PRO A 471 -24.39 -51.48 -13.05
N GLU A 472 -25.13 -51.26 -11.95
CA GLU A 472 -26.53 -51.67 -11.77
C GLU A 472 -27.55 -50.65 -12.35
N GLY A 473 -27.07 -49.57 -12.98
CA GLY A 473 -27.91 -48.56 -13.63
C GLY A 473 -28.45 -47.46 -12.71
N LEU A 474 -28.06 -47.44 -11.42
CA LEU A 474 -28.47 -46.39 -10.49
C LEU A 474 -27.63 -45.13 -10.68
N LEU A 475 -28.28 -43.96 -10.62
CA LEU A 475 -27.60 -42.66 -10.61
C LEU A 475 -27.15 -42.34 -9.18
N LYS A 476 -25.84 -42.20 -8.98
CA LYS A 476 -25.24 -41.78 -7.73
C LYS A 476 -24.55 -40.43 -7.94
N SER A 477 -24.82 -39.47 -7.04
CA SER A 477 -24.08 -38.22 -6.99
C SER A 477 -22.79 -38.42 -6.20
N GLN A 478 -21.65 -38.15 -6.82
CA GLN A 478 -20.33 -38.25 -6.18
C GLN A 478 -19.39 -37.22 -6.78
N ASP A 479 -18.64 -36.51 -5.93
CA ASP A 479 -17.59 -35.60 -6.40
C ASP A 479 -16.48 -36.38 -7.11
N THR A 480 -16.17 -35.93 -8.33
CA THR A 480 -15.05 -36.42 -9.14
C THR A 480 -13.99 -35.33 -9.24
N LYS A 481 -12.76 -35.69 -9.61
CA LYS A 481 -11.71 -34.71 -9.87
C LYS A 481 -12.14 -33.69 -10.94
N GLU A 482 -12.82 -34.15 -11.99
CA GLU A 482 -13.34 -33.29 -13.07
C GLU A 482 -14.43 -32.34 -12.59
N SER A 483 -15.38 -32.81 -11.77
CA SER A 483 -16.47 -31.95 -11.27
C SER A 483 -15.94 -30.90 -10.29
N LEU A 484 -15.02 -31.27 -9.41
CA LEU A 484 -14.38 -30.35 -8.47
C LEU A 484 -13.54 -29.30 -9.20
N GLN A 485 -12.78 -29.70 -10.24
CA GLN A 485 -12.00 -28.77 -11.05
C GLN A 485 -12.91 -27.78 -11.79
N LEU A 486 -14.01 -28.25 -12.38
CA LEU A 486 -14.94 -27.36 -13.06
C LEU A 486 -15.63 -26.39 -12.09
N GLU A 487 -16.03 -26.86 -10.91
CA GLU A 487 -16.61 -26.04 -9.84
C GLU A 487 -15.62 -24.96 -9.37
N LEU A 488 -14.35 -25.33 -9.15
CA LEU A 488 -13.27 -24.38 -8.85
C LEU A 488 -13.15 -23.30 -9.95
N GLU A 489 -13.06 -23.72 -11.21
CA GLU A 489 -12.82 -22.82 -12.34
C GLU A 489 -14.00 -21.90 -12.68
N THR A 490 -15.24 -22.38 -12.51
CA THR A 490 -16.45 -21.67 -12.97
C THR A 490 -17.22 -20.98 -11.86
N ILE A 491 -16.99 -21.33 -10.59
CA ILE A 491 -17.70 -20.76 -9.44
C ILE A 491 -16.72 -20.06 -8.50
N HIS A 492 -15.76 -20.79 -7.94
CA HIS A 492 -14.90 -20.26 -6.88
C HIS A 492 -13.86 -19.25 -7.38
N LEU A 493 -13.19 -19.52 -8.49
CA LEU A 493 -12.16 -18.63 -9.03
C LEU A 493 -12.71 -17.29 -9.56
N PRO A 494 -13.88 -17.24 -10.25
CA PRO A 494 -14.54 -15.98 -10.55
C PRO A 494 -14.90 -15.18 -9.30
N TYR A 495 -15.42 -15.84 -8.27
CA TYR A 495 -15.75 -15.19 -6.99
C TYR A 495 -14.50 -14.62 -6.31
N LEU A 496 -13.44 -15.43 -6.21
CA LEU A 496 -12.14 -15.01 -5.67
C LEU A 496 -11.59 -13.80 -6.45
N THR A 497 -11.60 -13.87 -7.78
CA THR A 497 -11.08 -12.80 -8.63
C THR A 497 -11.84 -11.49 -8.42
N SER A 498 -13.18 -11.54 -8.35
CA SER A 498 -14.01 -10.36 -8.08
C SER A 498 -13.74 -9.77 -6.69
N THR A 499 -13.60 -10.62 -5.67
CA THR A 499 -13.34 -10.19 -4.29
C THR A 499 -11.97 -9.53 -4.17
N LEU A 500 -10.92 -10.16 -4.72
CA LEU A 500 -9.56 -9.63 -4.68
C LEU A 500 -9.38 -8.40 -5.58
N HIS A 501 -10.12 -8.31 -6.68
CA HIS A 501 -10.20 -7.08 -7.47
C HIS A 501 -10.69 -5.91 -6.60
N GLY A 502 -11.77 -6.13 -5.83
CA GLY A 502 -12.29 -5.13 -4.89
C GLY A 502 -11.28 -4.76 -3.80
N LEU A 503 -10.57 -5.75 -3.25
CA LEU A 503 -9.50 -5.52 -2.26
C LEU A 503 -8.39 -4.62 -2.82
N GLN A 504 -7.94 -4.85 -4.06
CA GLN A 504 -6.95 -3.99 -4.72
C GLN A 504 -7.44 -2.54 -4.88
N GLN A 505 -8.73 -2.33 -5.14
CA GLN A 505 -9.27 -0.97 -5.24
C GLN A 505 -9.22 -0.22 -3.90
N GLN A 506 -9.31 -0.95 -2.78
CA GLN A 506 -9.24 -0.38 -1.44
C GLN A 506 -7.78 -0.21 -0.98
N HIS A 507 -6.90 -1.16 -1.34
CA HIS A 507 -5.52 -1.20 -0.90
C HIS A 507 -4.58 -1.28 -2.11
N SER A 508 -4.06 -0.13 -2.55
CA SER A 508 -3.21 -0.03 -3.75
C SER A 508 -1.92 -0.87 -3.68
N ALA A 509 -1.39 -1.10 -2.47
CA ALA A 509 -0.20 -1.90 -2.24
C ALA A 509 -0.41 -3.42 -2.37
N TYR A 510 -1.66 -3.91 -2.37
CA TYR A 510 -1.98 -5.35 -2.40
C TYR A 510 -1.37 -6.05 -3.63
N SER A 511 -1.55 -5.49 -4.82
CA SER A 511 -1.02 -6.01 -6.08
C SER A 511 0.49 -6.17 -6.04
N GLY A 512 1.22 -5.13 -5.62
CA GLY A 512 2.67 -5.17 -5.49
C GLY A 512 3.13 -6.28 -4.53
N THR A 513 2.48 -6.39 -3.37
CA THR A 513 2.76 -7.41 -2.36
C THR A 513 2.55 -8.83 -2.91
N CYS A 514 1.40 -9.12 -3.54
CA CYS A 514 1.13 -10.44 -4.11
C CYS A 514 2.16 -10.82 -5.18
N ARG A 515 2.50 -9.89 -6.06
CA ARG A 515 3.45 -10.12 -7.16
C ARG A 515 4.85 -10.38 -6.64
N LEU A 516 5.28 -9.64 -5.62
CA LEU A 516 6.54 -9.87 -4.91
C LEU A 516 6.54 -11.21 -4.16
N ALA A 517 5.45 -11.57 -3.50
CA ALA A 517 5.31 -12.85 -2.79
C ALA A 517 5.41 -14.03 -3.78
N LYS A 518 4.71 -13.97 -4.92
CA LYS A 518 4.81 -14.97 -5.99
C LYS A 518 6.23 -15.08 -6.55
N ARG A 519 6.91 -13.96 -6.78
CA ARG A 519 8.34 -13.93 -7.18
C ARG A 519 9.22 -14.61 -6.15
N TRP A 520 8.99 -14.34 -4.87
CA TRP A 520 9.75 -14.92 -3.77
C TRP A 520 9.54 -16.44 -3.67
N ILE A 521 8.29 -16.91 -3.68
CA ILE A 521 7.95 -18.35 -3.67
C ILE A 521 8.56 -19.08 -4.88
N SER A 522 8.46 -18.49 -6.07
CA SER A 522 9.05 -19.05 -7.29
C SER A 522 10.57 -19.13 -7.21
N ALA A 523 11.22 -18.14 -6.60
CA ALA A 523 12.67 -18.15 -6.39
C ALA A 523 13.13 -19.22 -5.39
N GLN A 524 12.22 -19.74 -4.55
CA GLN A 524 12.48 -20.89 -3.66
C GLN A 524 12.12 -22.24 -4.31
N LEU A 525 11.71 -22.27 -5.58
CA LEU A 525 11.27 -23.47 -6.30
C LEU A 525 10.02 -24.13 -5.68
N LEU A 526 9.12 -23.34 -5.08
CA LEU A 526 7.90 -23.81 -4.43
C LEU A 526 6.61 -23.50 -5.21
N SER A 527 6.73 -22.94 -6.43
CA SER A 527 5.57 -22.52 -7.25
C SER A 527 4.72 -23.68 -7.75
N ASP A 528 5.27 -24.89 -7.83
CA ASP A 528 4.54 -26.08 -8.30
C ASP A 528 3.67 -26.68 -7.20
N ASP A 529 4.04 -26.49 -5.93
CA ASP A 529 3.33 -27.01 -4.76
C ASP A 529 2.33 -25.99 -4.17
N ILE A 530 2.63 -24.69 -4.29
CA ILE A 530 1.81 -23.61 -3.74
C ILE A 530 1.14 -22.85 -4.89
N GLY A 531 -0.18 -23.08 -5.05
CA GLY A 531 -0.99 -22.39 -6.05
C GLY A 531 -1.05 -20.87 -5.84
N GLU A 532 -1.19 -20.12 -6.94
CA GLU A 532 -1.22 -18.66 -6.91
C GLU A 532 -2.36 -18.10 -6.05
N GLU A 533 -3.53 -18.74 -6.09
CA GLU A 533 -4.69 -18.37 -5.30
C GLU A 533 -4.40 -18.41 -3.80
N SER A 534 -3.60 -19.39 -3.35
CA SER A 534 -3.18 -19.50 -1.94
C SER A 534 -2.27 -18.35 -1.54
N ILE A 535 -1.34 -17.95 -2.42
CA ILE A 535 -0.43 -16.82 -2.18
C ILE A 535 -1.22 -15.50 -2.15
N ASP A 536 -2.18 -15.34 -3.06
CA ASP A 536 -3.07 -14.18 -3.13
C ASP A 536 -3.91 -14.05 -1.84
N LEU A 537 -4.43 -15.17 -1.32
CA LEU A 537 -5.22 -15.22 -0.07
C LEU A 537 -4.38 -14.98 1.19
N LEU A 538 -3.17 -15.57 1.27
CA LEU A 538 -2.23 -15.32 2.36
C LEU A 538 -1.83 -13.85 2.41
N SER A 539 -1.61 -13.24 1.24
CA SER A 539 -1.33 -11.80 1.15
C SER A 539 -2.56 -10.99 1.56
N ALA A 540 -3.76 -11.36 1.10
CA ALA A 540 -5.01 -10.65 1.42
C ALA A 540 -5.29 -10.61 2.92
N HIS A 541 -4.96 -11.68 3.64
CA HIS A 541 -5.09 -11.74 5.09
C HIS A 541 -4.37 -10.57 5.79
N LEU A 542 -3.19 -10.16 5.31
CA LEU A 542 -2.41 -9.06 5.91
C LEU A 542 -3.07 -7.68 5.71
N PHE A 543 -3.94 -7.51 4.71
CA PHE A 543 -4.62 -6.25 4.43
C PHE A 543 -6.01 -6.15 5.07
N LEU A 544 -6.56 -7.29 5.50
CA LEU A 544 -7.90 -7.38 6.10
C LEU A 544 -7.88 -7.44 7.63
N GLN A 545 -6.71 -7.58 8.24
CA GLN A 545 -6.51 -7.61 9.69
C GLN A 545 -6.43 -6.23 10.34
#